data_AF-A0A2T3P6Y3-F1
#
_entry.id   AF-A0A2T3P6Y3-F1
#
_cell.length_a   1.000
_cell.length_b   1.000
_cell.length_c   1.000
_cell.angle_alpha   90.00
_cell.angle_beta   90.00
_cell.angle_gamma   90.00
#
_symmetry.space_group_name_H-M   'P 1'
#
loop_
_entity.id
_entity.type
_entity.pdbx_description
1 polymer ?
#
loop_
_entity_poly.entity_id
_entity_poly.type
_entity_poly.pdbx_seq_one_letter_code
_entity_poly.pdbx_strand_id
1 'polypeptide(L)'
;MCGIVMLSLKGLYRVKQGYRSLMLILLTAYAAPSQSEPRDVNHHIDLPFNQYSALTLLAKWQVSSTELPAFIEMSNDSLFGTDENENSVRDDYEKALLNAYQKPEYVVMGLLSTHVWQRLLQLNVDVNTIKTNKEAISLLVNSMSINHCYYLLQQVDQNLMSPLLVYFNTQQRLDAKKNAEHQLLTIIGNQQHKIEFPTEPCSVFANLIHSEPIQQYIEINNNI
;
A
#
# COMPACT_ATOMS: atom_id res chain seq x y z
N MET A 1 40.09 44.56 17.86
CA MET A 1 41.33 44.64 18.68
C MET A 1 41.10 43.89 19.98
N CYS A 2 42.10 43.10 20.40
CA CYS A 2 42.20 42.26 21.62
C CYS A 2 41.22 41.07 21.68
N GLY A 3 41.61 39.79 21.71
CA GLY A 3 42.92 39.18 21.96
C GLY A 3 43.13 38.83 23.44
N ILE A 4 43.72 37.64 23.70
CA ILE A 4 44.11 36.98 24.96
C ILE A 4 43.10 35.90 25.39
N VAL A 5 43.28 34.58 25.17
CA VAL A 5 44.38 33.59 25.39
C VAL A 5 44.39 32.95 26.79
N MET A 6 44.13 31.63 26.76
CA MET A 6 44.61 30.47 27.54
C MET A 6 44.86 30.55 29.06
N LEU A 7 44.48 29.45 29.72
CA LEU A 7 45.29 28.51 30.56
C LEU A 7 44.33 27.83 31.57
N SER A 8 44.44 26.57 32.01
CA SER A 8 45.25 25.41 31.66
C SER A 8 44.89 24.25 32.61
N LEU A 9 45.05 23.02 32.11
CA LEU A 9 45.61 21.83 32.78
C LEU A 9 44.84 21.05 33.88
N LYS A 10 44.70 19.75 33.56
CA LYS A 10 45.21 18.53 34.24
C LYS A 10 44.19 17.58 34.86
N GLY A 11 44.27 16.32 34.40
CA GLY A 11 43.69 15.16 35.08
C GLY A 11 43.76 13.87 34.26
N LEU A 12 44.97 13.37 33.95
CA LEU A 12 45.21 12.00 33.49
C LEU A 12 45.02 11.00 34.64
N TYR A 13 44.43 9.84 34.38
CA TYR A 13 44.88 8.56 34.95
C TYR A 13 44.68 7.42 33.94
N ARG A 14 45.69 6.57 33.82
CA ARG A 14 45.85 5.48 32.83
C ARG A 14 46.51 4.28 33.51
N VAL A 15 46.25 3.07 33.00
CA VAL A 15 47.06 1.80 33.03
C VAL A 15 46.79 0.86 34.25
N LYS A 16 46.56 -0.49 34.14
CA LYS A 16 47.42 -1.62 33.66
C LYS A 16 46.62 -2.97 33.62
N GLN A 17 46.64 -3.82 32.55
CA GLN A 17 47.33 -5.16 32.37
C GLN A 17 47.22 -6.17 33.54
N GLY A 18 47.04 -7.51 33.45
CA GLY A 18 46.99 -8.56 32.41
C GLY A 18 47.27 -9.98 33.03
N TYR A 19 47.10 -11.08 32.25
CA TYR A 19 47.69 -12.47 32.34
C TYR A 19 46.85 -13.75 32.71
N ARG A 20 46.71 -14.63 31.68
CA ARG A 20 46.93 -16.11 31.51
C ARG A 20 46.42 -17.18 32.52
N SER A 21 45.78 -18.28 32.04
CA SER A 21 46.42 -19.59 31.71
C SER A 21 45.43 -20.74 31.33
N LEU A 22 45.97 -21.79 30.70
CA LEU A 22 45.40 -22.97 30.01
C LEU A 22 45.15 -24.22 30.92
N MET A 23 44.26 -25.15 30.50
CA MET A 23 44.52 -26.63 30.47
C MET A 23 43.40 -27.46 29.79
N LEU A 24 43.84 -28.52 29.08
CA LEU A 24 43.10 -29.53 28.27
C LEU A 24 42.58 -30.74 29.10
N ILE A 25 41.65 -31.56 28.55
CA ILE A 25 41.86 -32.98 28.12
C ILE A 25 40.55 -33.72 27.69
N LEU A 26 40.54 -34.17 26.42
CA LEU A 26 40.09 -35.39 25.68
C LEU A 26 38.76 -36.21 25.86
N LEU A 27 38.18 -36.50 24.66
CA LEU A 27 37.55 -37.74 24.07
C LEU A 27 36.18 -38.22 24.59
N THR A 28 35.19 -38.57 23.76
CA THR A 28 35.20 -39.59 22.67
C THR A 28 34.27 -39.28 21.49
N ALA A 29 34.59 -39.93 20.36
CA ALA A 29 33.93 -39.87 19.06
C ALA A 29 32.58 -40.61 18.99
N TYR A 30 31.64 -40.08 18.21
CA TYR A 30 30.73 -40.86 17.37
C TYR A 30 30.56 -40.13 16.03
N ALA A 31 30.92 -40.82 14.95
CA ALA A 31 30.64 -40.41 13.59
C ALA A 31 29.30 -41.01 13.16
N ALA A 32 28.39 -40.19 12.66
CA ALA A 32 27.40 -40.57 11.67
C ALA A 32 27.17 -39.37 10.74
N PRO A 33 27.16 -39.57 9.41
CA PRO A 33 27.10 -38.49 8.45
C PRO A 33 25.64 -38.11 8.19
N SER A 34 25.27 -36.86 8.42
CA SER A 34 24.02 -36.31 7.88
C SER A 34 24.31 -34.99 7.19
N GLN A 35 24.54 -35.12 5.89
CA GLN A 35 24.03 -34.25 4.83
C GLN A 35 24.12 -32.74 5.06
N SER A 36 25.10 -32.16 4.38
CA SER A 36 24.96 -30.93 3.57
C SER A 36 23.58 -30.27 3.60
N GLU A 37 23.48 -29.12 4.25
CA GLU A 37 22.68 -28.01 3.70
C GLU A 37 23.31 -27.61 2.34
N PRO A 38 22.55 -27.18 1.32
CA PRO A 38 21.49 -26.18 1.50
C PRO A 38 20.28 -26.34 0.57
N ARG A 39 19.24 -25.56 0.87
CA ARG A 39 18.37 -24.80 -0.03
C ARG A 39 16.96 -24.78 0.53
N ASP A 40 16.68 -23.71 1.26
CA ASP A 40 15.72 -22.71 0.78
C ASP A 40 14.93 -23.19 -0.44
N VAL A 41 13.84 -23.94 -0.21
CA VAL A 41 12.77 -24.01 -1.20
C VAL A 41 11.90 -22.81 -0.94
N ASN A 42 12.50 -21.65 -1.20
CA ASN A 42 11.84 -20.47 -1.70
C ASN A 42 10.82 -20.98 -2.72
N HIS A 43 9.56 -21.10 -2.31
CA HIS A 43 8.47 -21.21 -3.26
C HIS A 43 8.31 -19.81 -3.84
N HIS A 44 9.33 -19.38 -4.59
CA HIS A 44 9.21 -18.21 -5.42
C HIS A 44 8.34 -18.67 -6.58
N ILE A 45 7.05 -18.53 -6.34
CA ILE A 45 6.02 -18.65 -7.33
C ILE A 45 6.25 -17.44 -8.26
N ASP A 46 7.13 -17.63 -9.24
CA ASP A 46 7.29 -16.72 -10.37
C ASP A 46 6.05 -16.85 -11.25
N LEU A 47 4.99 -16.19 -10.82
CA LEU A 47 3.81 -15.98 -11.63
C LEU A 47 4.00 -14.67 -12.39
N PRO A 48 3.83 -14.66 -13.72
CA PRO A 48 3.76 -13.42 -14.48
C PRO A 48 2.42 -12.76 -14.14
N PHE A 49 2.37 -12.08 -13.00
CA PHE A 49 1.15 -11.54 -12.43
C PHE A 49 0.73 -10.30 -13.21
N ASN A 50 -0.37 -10.41 -13.96
CA ASN A 50 -1.26 -9.26 -14.05
C ASN A 50 -1.94 -9.08 -12.67
N GLN A 51 -2.07 -7.84 -12.22
CA GLN A 51 -2.55 -7.50 -10.87
C GLN A 51 -3.91 -8.17 -10.57
N TYR A 52 -4.76 -8.35 -11.58
CA TYR A 52 -6.08 -8.96 -11.48
C TYR A 52 -6.09 -10.44 -11.09
N SER A 53 -5.10 -11.24 -11.52
CA SER A 53 -5.04 -12.68 -11.19
C SER A 53 -4.54 -12.96 -9.77
N ALA A 54 -3.73 -12.06 -9.21
CA ALA A 54 -3.29 -12.14 -7.81
C ALA A 54 -4.47 -12.00 -6.85
N LEU A 55 -5.41 -11.14 -7.21
CA LEU A 55 -6.54 -10.76 -6.35
C LEU A 55 -7.61 -11.83 -6.28
N THR A 56 -7.83 -12.57 -7.38
CA THR A 56 -8.70 -13.76 -7.38
C THR A 56 -8.14 -14.86 -6.48
N LEU A 57 -6.82 -14.96 -6.34
CA LEU A 57 -6.17 -15.88 -5.41
C LEU A 57 -6.25 -15.34 -3.98
N LEU A 58 -5.92 -14.08 -3.71
CA LEU A 58 -6.01 -13.50 -2.36
C LEU A 58 -7.43 -13.58 -1.79
N ALA A 59 -8.45 -13.31 -2.62
CA ALA A 59 -9.87 -13.48 -2.28
C ALA A 59 -10.24 -14.94 -1.97
N LYS A 60 -9.76 -15.89 -2.79
CA LYS A 60 -10.04 -17.32 -2.64
C LYS A 60 -9.39 -17.93 -1.39
N TRP A 61 -8.26 -17.38 -0.93
CA TRP A 61 -7.46 -17.97 0.15
C TRP A 61 -7.52 -17.20 1.48
N GLN A 62 -8.28 -16.09 1.58
CA GLN A 62 -8.35 -15.23 2.78
C GLN A 62 -6.98 -14.73 3.27
N VAL A 63 -6.01 -14.57 2.37
CA VAL A 63 -4.65 -14.17 2.73
C VAL A 63 -4.51 -12.68 2.45
N SER A 64 -4.44 -11.87 3.52
CA SER A 64 -3.90 -10.51 3.45
C SER A 64 -2.44 -10.58 2.98
N SER A 65 -2.04 -9.63 2.14
CA SER A 65 -0.71 -9.56 1.54
C SER A 65 0.35 -9.30 2.62
N THR A 66 0.97 -10.36 3.13
CA THR A 66 2.08 -10.31 4.10
C THR A 66 1.62 -9.75 5.45
N GLU A 67 1.73 -10.56 6.52
CA GLU A 67 1.24 -10.24 7.86
C GLU A 67 1.50 -8.78 8.24
N LEU A 68 0.41 -8.01 8.41
CA LEU A 68 0.47 -6.64 8.89
C LEU A 68 1.40 -6.54 10.10
N PRO A 69 2.24 -5.49 10.21
CA PRO A 69 3.13 -5.32 11.35
C PRO A 69 2.36 -5.42 12.68
N ALA A 70 3.01 -5.99 13.70
CA ALA A 70 2.41 -6.18 15.03
C ALA A 70 1.96 -4.85 15.66
N PHE A 71 2.60 -3.74 15.29
CA PHE A 71 2.21 -2.40 15.67
C PHE A 71 1.95 -1.56 14.41
N ILE A 72 0.75 -0.99 14.32
CA ILE A 72 0.37 -0.08 13.24
C ILE A 72 -0.20 1.17 13.88
N GLU A 73 0.47 2.30 13.64
CA GLU A 73 -0.01 3.61 13.99
C GLU A 73 -1.19 3.98 13.07
N MET A 74 -2.40 4.08 13.62
CA MET A 74 -3.61 4.30 12.81
C MET A 74 -3.79 5.74 12.34
N SER A 75 -2.90 6.65 12.74
CA SER A 75 -2.97 8.07 12.42
C SER A 75 -1.57 8.63 12.19
N ASN A 76 -0.90 8.13 11.15
CA ASN A 76 0.30 8.77 10.66
C ASN A 76 -0.12 9.98 9.79
N ASP A 77 0.22 11.20 10.24
CA ASP A 77 -0.06 12.44 9.51
C ASP A 77 0.78 12.60 8.22
N SER A 78 1.68 11.66 7.92
CA SER A 78 2.39 11.61 6.64
C SER A 78 1.44 11.44 5.47
N LEU A 79 1.72 12.18 4.39
CA LEU A 79 0.98 12.14 3.14
C LEU A 79 0.88 10.71 2.58
N PHE A 80 2.01 9.99 2.54
CA PHE A 80 2.09 8.62 2.05
C PHE A 80 1.90 7.57 3.15
N GLY A 81 1.99 7.98 4.43
CA GLY A 81 1.98 7.08 5.59
C GLY A 81 3.14 6.09 5.59
N THR A 82 2.87 4.92 6.17
CA THR A 82 3.82 3.82 6.38
C THR A 82 3.39 2.61 5.55
N ASP A 83 4.37 1.92 4.98
CA ASP A 83 4.26 0.66 4.25
C ASP A 83 5.48 -0.18 4.65
N GLU A 84 5.42 -0.78 5.85
CA GLU A 84 6.52 -1.54 6.46
C GLU A 84 6.73 -2.91 5.82
N ASN A 85 5.67 -3.48 5.24
CA ASN A 85 5.72 -4.78 4.57
C ASN A 85 6.02 -4.66 3.05
N GLU A 86 6.30 -3.45 2.57
CA GLU A 86 6.69 -3.09 1.20
C GLU A 86 5.70 -3.60 0.13
N ASN A 87 4.41 -3.70 0.47
CA ASN A 87 3.38 -4.23 -0.42
C ASN A 87 2.73 -3.13 -1.30
N SER A 88 3.25 -1.89 -1.23
CA SER A 88 2.72 -0.70 -1.91
C SER A 88 1.34 -0.25 -1.41
N VAL A 89 0.88 -0.78 -0.27
CA VAL A 89 -0.33 -0.37 0.43
C VAL A 89 0.06 0.21 1.78
N ARG A 90 -0.63 1.28 2.16
CA ARG A 90 -0.40 1.92 3.44
C ARG A 90 -0.97 1.05 4.57
N ASP A 91 -0.17 0.76 5.59
CA ASP A 91 -0.52 -0.18 6.67
C ASP A 91 -1.76 0.28 7.46
N ASP A 92 -1.89 1.58 7.74
CA ASP A 92 -3.05 2.15 8.44
C ASP A 92 -4.36 1.94 7.65
N TYR A 93 -4.27 1.99 6.33
CA TYR A 93 -5.39 1.82 5.41
C TYR A 93 -5.78 0.35 5.29
N GLU A 94 -4.81 -0.55 5.06
CA GLU A 94 -5.07 -2.00 5.01
C GLU A 94 -5.71 -2.48 6.33
N LYS A 95 -5.16 -2.05 7.47
CA LYS A 95 -5.75 -2.35 8.80
C LYS A 95 -7.17 -1.81 8.93
N ALA A 96 -7.43 -0.59 8.48
CA ALA A 96 -8.75 0.00 8.56
C ALA A 96 -9.77 -0.73 7.67
N LEU A 97 -9.37 -1.20 6.49
CA LEU A 97 -10.22 -2.04 5.63
C LEU A 97 -10.56 -3.38 6.31
N LEU A 98 -9.56 -4.07 6.87
CA LEU A 98 -9.75 -5.34 7.56
C LEU A 98 -10.65 -5.21 8.79
N ASN A 99 -10.61 -4.07 9.48
CA ASN A 99 -11.50 -3.80 10.61
C ASN A 99 -12.93 -3.42 10.17
N ALA A 100 -13.06 -2.68 9.06
CA ALA A 100 -14.35 -2.15 8.63
C ALA A 100 -15.18 -3.16 7.82
N TYR A 101 -14.54 -4.04 7.05
CA TYR A 101 -15.20 -4.91 6.11
C TYR A 101 -15.27 -6.35 6.59
N GLN A 102 -16.50 -6.87 6.66
CA GLN A 102 -16.76 -8.26 7.01
C GLN A 102 -16.57 -9.21 5.81
N LYS A 103 -16.69 -8.68 4.58
CA LYS A 103 -16.58 -9.44 3.34
C LYS A 103 -15.17 -9.29 2.75
N PRO A 104 -14.42 -10.39 2.52
CA PRO A 104 -13.07 -10.32 1.97
C PRO A 104 -13.03 -9.65 0.59
N GLU A 105 -14.10 -9.76 -0.20
CA GLU A 105 -14.23 -9.13 -1.51
C GLU A 105 -14.11 -7.60 -1.41
N TYR A 106 -14.73 -6.99 -0.39
CA TYR A 106 -14.66 -5.54 -0.17
C TYR A 106 -13.27 -5.09 0.26
N VAL A 107 -12.55 -5.92 1.02
CA VAL A 107 -11.13 -5.66 1.36
C VAL A 107 -10.31 -5.62 0.08
N VAL A 108 -10.43 -6.64 -0.77
CA VAL A 108 -9.71 -6.73 -2.04
C VAL A 108 -10.00 -5.53 -2.95
N MET A 109 -11.27 -5.12 -3.05
CA MET A 109 -11.67 -3.95 -3.84
C MET A 109 -11.08 -2.64 -3.28
N GLY A 110 -10.98 -2.51 -1.96
CA GLY A 110 -10.34 -1.39 -1.30
C GLY A 110 -8.83 -1.35 -1.59
N LEU A 111 -8.14 -2.49 -1.48
CA LEU A 111 -6.71 -2.61 -1.76
C LEU A 111 -6.39 -2.28 -3.23
N LEU A 112 -7.21 -2.77 -4.15
CA LEU A 112 -7.13 -2.45 -5.59
C LEU A 112 -7.16 -0.94 -5.88
N SER A 113 -7.99 -0.22 -5.13
CA SER A 113 -8.20 1.21 -5.32
C SER A 113 -6.97 2.04 -4.92
N THR A 114 -6.11 1.49 -4.05
CA THR A 114 -4.89 2.15 -3.55
C THR A 114 -3.98 2.63 -4.66
N HIS A 115 -3.78 1.83 -5.71
CA HIS A 115 -2.85 2.19 -6.79
C HIS A 115 -3.26 3.49 -7.51
N VAL A 116 -4.57 3.71 -7.70
CA VAL A 116 -5.07 4.94 -8.33
C VAL A 116 -4.83 6.14 -7.40
N TRP A 117 -5.12 5.99 -6.12
CA TRP A 117 -5.01 7.09 -5.17
C TRP A 117 -3.56 7.42 -4.80
N GLN A 118 -2.68 6.43 -4.72
CA GLN A 118 -1.25 6.65 -4.55
C GLN A 118 -0.68 7.48 -5.71
N ARG A 119 -1.12 7.22 -6.95
CA ARG A 119 -0.74 8.04 -8.11
C ARG A 119 -1.27 9.48 -8.03
N LEU A 120 -2.45 9.71 -7.46
CA LEU A 120 -2.92 11.07 -7.17
C LEU A 120 -2.02 11.77 -6.16
N LEU A 121 -1.63 11.09 -5.08
CA LEU A 121 -0.72 11.64 -4.09
C LEU A 121 0.67 11.95 -4.69
N GLN A 122 1.18 11.07 -5.55
CA GLN A 122 2.43 11.29 -6.28
C GLN A 122 2.34 12.52 -7.20
N LEU A 123 1.25 12.67 -7.95
CA LEU A 123 1.02 13.86 -8.79
C LEU A 123 1.02 15.16 -7.98
N ASN A 124 0.42 15.14 -6.77
CA ASN A 124 0.43 16.31 -5.90
C ASN A 124 1.86 16.73 -5.49
N VAL A 125 2.79 15.79 -5.39
CA VAL A 125 4.19 16.06 -5.01
C VAL A 125 5.06 16.38 -6.22
N ASP A 126 4.86 15.69 -7.34
CA ASP A 126 5.59 15.91 -8.59
C ASP A 126 4.63 15.98 -9.79
N VAL A 127 4.41 17.21 -10.26
CA VAL A 127 3.65 17.53 -11.47
C VAL A 127 4.14 16.78 -12.71
N ASN A 128 5.42 16.42 -12.78
CA ASN A 128 6.00 15.74 -13.94
C ASN A 128 5.71 14.24 -13.98
N THR A 129 5.03 13.70 -12.95
CA THR A 129 4.58 12.30 -12.90
C THR A 129 3.66 11.97 -14.06
N ILE A 130 2.80 12.91 -14.47
CA ILE A 130 1.82 12.72 -15.55
C ILE A 130 2.25 13.53 -16.76
N LYS A 131 2.57 12.85 -17.87
CA LYS A 131 3.21 13.49 -19.04
C LYS A 131 2.26 13.72 -20.21
N THR A 132 1.10 13.09 -20.19
CA THR A 132 0.17 13.10 -21.34
C THR A 132 -1.27 13.34 -20.90
N ASN A 133 -2.06 13.97 -21.78
CA ASN A 133 -3.49 14.13 -21.54
C ASN A 133 -4.22 12.79 -21.42
N LYS A 134 -3.80 11.78 -22.19
CA LYS A 134 -4.40 10.43 -22.10
C LYS A 134 -4.23 9.85 -20.71
N GLU A 135 -3.03 9.98 -20.14
CA GLU A 135 -2.73 9.51 -18.80
C GLU A 135 -3.49 10.32 -17.74
N ALA A 136 -3.59 11.64 -17.90
CA ALA A 136 -4.36 12.50 -17.00
C ALA A 136 -5.86 12.15 -17.00
N ILE A 137 -6.45 11.98 -18.19
CA ILE A 137 -7.83 11.52 -18.37
C ILE A 137 -8.01 10.17 -17.68
N SER A 138 -7.13 9.20 -17.97
CA SER A 138 -7.23 7.86 -17.39
C SER A 138 -7.16 7.89 -15.87
N LEU A 139 -6.24 8.65 -15.27
CA LEU A 139 -6.11 8.73 -13.82
C LEU A 139 -7.34 9.39 -13.16
N LEU A 140 -7.83 10.50 -13.73
CA LEU A 140 -9.02 11.19 -13.22
C LEU A 140 -10.24 10.28 -13.30
N VAL A 141 -10.47 9.70 -14.47
CA VAL A 141 -11.62 8.85 -14.75
C VAL A 141 -11.59 7.60 -13.88
N ASN A 142 -10.45 6.91 -13.75
CA ASN A 142 -10.35 5.74 -12.88
C ASN A 142 -10.67 6.07 -11.42
N SER A 143 -10.20 7.23 -10.91
CA SER A 143 -10.54 7.68 -9.55
C SER A 143 -12.05 7.95 -9.39
N MET A 144 -12.67 8.58 -10.37
CA MET A 144 -14.12 8.83 -10.39
C MET A 144 -14.92 7.53 -10.48
N SER A 145 -14.52 6.61 -11.36
CA SER A 145 -15.18 5.32 -11.56
C SER A 145 -15.13 4.48 -10.28
N ILE A 146 -13.99 4.40 -9.58
CA ILE A 146 -13.92 3.71 -8.26
C ILE A 146 -14.99 4.25 -7.30
N ASN A 147 -15.07 5.56 -7.16
CA ASN A 147 -16.03 6.20 -6.26
C ASN A 147 -17.48 5.91 -6.68
N HIS A 148 -17.74 5.93 -8.00
CA HIS A 148 -19.04 5.59 -8.55
C HIS A 148 -19.42 4.13 -8.27
N CYS A 149 -18.50 3.18 -8.47
CA CYS A 149 -18.75 1.77 -8.16
C CYS A 149 -19.14 1.58 -6.69
N TYR A 150 -18.41 2.21 -5.77
CA TYR A 150 -18.74 2.15 -4.34
C TYR A 150 -20.08 2.82 -4.02
N TYR A 151 -20.41 3.92 -4.67
CA TYR A 151 -21.73 4.55 -4.54
C TYR A 151 -22.86 3.60 -4.96
N LEU A 152 -22.71 2.89 -6.09
CA LEU A 152 -23.70 1.90 -6.53
C LEU A 152 -23.80 0.74 -5.54
N LEU A 153 -22.67 0.23 -5.04
CA LEU A 153 -22.65 -0.84 -4.06
C LEU A 153 -23.33 -0.46 -2.75
N GLN A 154 -23.18 0.79 -2.31
CA GLN A 154 -23.85 1.33 -1.13
C GLN A 154 -25.37 1.38 -1.26
N GLN A 155 -25.91 1.40 -2.49
CA GLN A 155 -27.36 1.28 -2.70
C GLN A 155 -27.89 -0.12 -2.37
N VAL A 156 -27.02 -1.14 -2.48
CA VAL A 156 -27.38 -2.54 -2.22
C VAL A 156 -26.94 -3.00 -0.83
N ASP A 157 -25.76 -2.56 -0.38
CA ASP A 157 -25.23 -2.80 0.97
C ASP A 157 -25.02 -1.46 1.67
N GLN A 158 -26.05 -0.98 2.38
CA GLN A 158 -26.03 0.34 3.03
C GLN A 158 -24.99 0.46 4.15
N ASN A 159 -24.47 -0.66 4.65
CA ASN A 159 -23.43 -0.67 5.67
C ASN A 159 -22.02 -0.60 5.06
N LEU A 160 -21.89 -0.69 3.74
CA LEU A 160 -20.61 -0.56 3.07
C LEU A 160 -20.08 0.86 3.20
N MET A 161 -18.98 1.04 3.91
CA MET A 161 -18.26 2.31 3.94
C MET A 161 -17.44 2.47 2.66
N SER A 162 -17.39 3.68 2.09
CA SER A 162 -16.49 3.97 0.96
C SER A 162 -15.02 3.95 1.42
N PRO A 163 -14.14 3.18 0.76
CA PRO A 163 -12.73 3.14 1.11
C PRO A 163 -12.01 4.46 0.83
N LEU A 164 -12.59 5.33 -0.01
CA LEU A 164 -12.05 6.68 -0.26
C LEU A 164 -11.93 7.47 1.05
N LEU A 165 -12.93 7.36 1.93
CA LEU A 165 -12.96 8.06 3.21
C LEU A 165 -11.88 7.56 4.16
N VAL A 166 -11.50 6.29 4.04
CA VAL A 166 -10.44 5.66 4.82
C VAL A 166 -9.07 6.03 4.25
N TYR A 167 -8.93 6.05 2.92
CA TYR A 167 -7.66 6.35 2.28
C TYR A 167 -7.25 7.82 2.46
N PHE A 168 -8.22 8.73 2.36
CA PHE A 168 -8.02 10.16 2.57
C PHE A 168 -8.58 10.60 3.94
N ASN A 169 -8.16 9.92 4.99
CA ASN A 169 -8.62 10.10 6.37
C ASN A 169 -8.02 11.31 7.11
N THR A 170 -7.05 12.02 6.53
CA THR A 170 -6.47 13.25 7.11
C THR A 170 -6.72 14.45 6.21
N GLN A 171 -6.75 15.66 6.80
CA GLN A 171 -6.94 16.90 6.05
C GLN A 171 -5.85 17.08 4.99
N GLN A 172 -4.59 16.75 5.32
CA GLN A 172 -3.48 16.83 4.37
C GLN A 172 -3.69 15.92 3.15
N ARG A 173 -4.13 14.67 3.37
CA ARG A 173 -4.42 13.72 2.28
C ARG A 173 -5.60 14.19 1.42
N LEU A 174 -6.65 14.74 2.04
CA LEU A 174 -7.79 15.31 1.32
C LEU A 174 -7.39 16.50 0.46
N ASP A 175 -6.56 17.40 0.98
CA ASP A 175 -6.11 18.57 0.22
C ASP A 175 -5.17 18.18 -0.92
N ALA A 176 -4.29 17.19 -0.69
CA ALA A 176 -3.47 16.61 -1.75
C ALA A 176 -4.31 15.98 -2.86
N LYS A 177 -5.39 15.25 -2.52
CA LYS A 177 -6.34 14.71 -3.49
C LYS A 177 -6.96 15.82 -4.34
N LYS A 178 -7.50 16.86 -3.71
CA LYS A 178 -8.15 17.99 -4.40
C LYS A 178 -7.17 18.69 -5.34
N ASN A 179 -5.95 18.93 -4.87
CA ASN A 179 -4.89 19.55 -5.67
C ASN A 179 -4.52 18.69 -6.87
N ALA A 180 -4.33 17.38 -6.68
CA ALA A 180 -4.04 16.45 -7.77
C ALA A 180 -5.17 16.43 -8.81
N GLU A 181 -6.44 16.37 -8.38
CA GLU A 181 -7.59 16.41 -9.29
C GLU A 181 -7.67 17.73 -10.07
N HIS A 182 -7.37 18.86 -9.41
CA HIS A 182 -7.30 20.16 -10.08
C HIS A 182 -6.16 20.22 -11.11
N GLN A 183 -5.00 19.65 -10.80
CA GLN A 183 -3.88 19.54 -11.73
C GLN A 183 -4.25 18.67 -12.93
N LEU A 184 -4.92 17.53 -12.71
CA LEU A 184 -5.42 16.68 -13.80
C LEU A 184 -6.36 17.45 -14.72
N LEU A 185 -7.33 18.18 -14.17
CA LEU A 185 -8.24 19.00 -14.96
C LEU A 185 -7.51 20.09 -15.76
N THR A 186 -6.46 20.67 -15.19
CA THR A 186 -5.60 21.65 -15.86
C THR A 186 -4.85 21.03 -17.05
N ILE A 187 -4.29 19.82 -16.87
CA ILE A 187 -3.60 19.07 -17.94
C ILE A 187 -4.60 18.70 -19.05
N ILE A 188 -5.78 18.19 -18.69
CA ILE A 188 -6.84 17.81 -19.64
C ILE A 188 -7.29 19.02 -20.47
N GLY A 189 -7.43 20.18 -19.84
CA GLY A 189 -7.83 21.43 -20.50
C GLY A 189 -9.11 21.26 -21.31
N ASN A 190 -9.05 21.60 -22.61
CA ASN A 190 -10.22 21.56 -23.50
C ASN A 190 -10.56 20.16 -24.02
N GLN A 191 -9.82 19.11 -23.63
CA GLN A 191 -10.04 17.73 -24.07
C GLN A 191 -11.07 16.97 -23.23
N GLN A 192 -11.85 17.67 -22.40
CA GLN A 192 -12.92 17.08 -21.59
C GLN A 192 -13.95 16.31 -22.43
N HIS A 193 -14.21 16.74 -23.66
CA HIS A 193 -15.09 16.04 -24.61
C HIS A 193 -14.58 14.65 -25.05
N LYS A 194 -13.34 14.29 -24.70
CA LYS A 194 -12.72 12.97 -24.96
C LYS A 194 -12.75 12.06 -23.73
N ILE A 195 -13.40 12.48 -22.65
CA ILE A 195 -13.57 11.66 -21.46
C ILE A 195 -14.62 10.60 -21.80
N GLU A 196 -14.17 9.35 -21.84
CA GLU A 196 -15.03 8.18 -21.88
C GLU A 196 -14.90 7.47 -20.54
N PHE A 197 -16.04 7.14 -19.92
CA PHE A 197 -16.05 6.41 -18.66
C PHE A 197 -15.93 4.91 -18.96
N PRO A 198 -14.87 4.23 -18.48
CA PRO A 198 -14.73 2.80 -18.63
C PRO A 198 -15.73 2.08 -17.73
N THR A 199 -16.12 0.88 -18.15
CA THR A 199 -16.90 -0.06 -17.33
C THR A 199 -16.09 -0.63 -16.16
N GLU A 200 -14.76 -0.63 -16.28
CA GLU A 200 -13.84 -0.91 -15.18
C GLU A 200 -13.66 0.34 -14.28
N PRO A 201 -13.53 0.18 -12.96
CA PRO A 201 -13.36 -1.08 -12.23
C PRO A 201 -14.66 -1.74 -11.78
N CYS A 202 -15.84 -1.18 -12.11
CA CYS A 202 -17.10 -1.66 -11.57
C CYS A 202 -17.44 -3.09 -12.02
N SER A 203 -17.11 -3.45 -13.27
CA SER A 203 -17.24 -4.84 -13.76
C SER A 203 -16.35 -5.83 -12.98
N VAL A 204 -15.12 -5.45 -12.67
CA VAL A 204 -14.19 -6.25 -11.83
C VAL A 204 -14.77 -6.41 -10.43
N PHE A 205 -15.28 -5.33 -9.84
CA PHE A 205 -15.89 -5.36 -8.52
C PHE A 205 -17.16 -6.22 -8.48
N ALA A 206 -18.02 -6.13 -9.50
CA ALA A 206 -19.18 -7.00 -9.64
C ALA A 206 -18.77 -8.48 -9.66
N ASN A 207 -17.76 -8.83 -10.47
CA ASN A 207 -17.26 -10.20 -10.56
C ASN A 207 -16.75 -10.74 -9.22
N LEU A 208 -16.08 -9.90 -8.41
CA LEU A 208 -15.55 -10.30 -7.10
C LEU A 208 -16.66 -10.68 -6.10
N ILE A 209 -17.79 -9.98 -6.11
CA ILE A 209 -18.80 -10.09 -5.04
C ILE A 209 -19.61 -11.40 -5.09
N HIS A 210 -19.51 -12.19 -6.17
CA HIS A 210 -20.17 -13.49 -6.35
C HIS A 210 -21.65 -13.55 -5.90
N SER A 211 -22.35 -12.41 -5.93
CA SER A 211 -23.74 -12.25 -5.51
C SER A 211 -24.54 -11.74 -6.69
N GLU A 212 -25.35 -12.62 -7.28
CA GLU A 212 -26.14 -12.31 -8.49
C GLU A 212 -26.98 -11.02 -8.36
N PRO A 213 -27.66 -10.73 -7.21
CA PRO A 213 -28.42 -9.49 -7.08
C PRO A 213 -27.54 -8.22 -7.13
N ILE A 214 -26.35 -8.27 -6.55
CA ILE A 214 -25.40 -7.14 -6.54
C ILE A 214 -24.78 -6.97 -7.93
N GLN A 215 -24.43 -8.08 -8.59
CA GLN A 215 -23.90 -8.09 -9.95
C GLN A 215 -24.89 -7.49 -10.95
N GLN A 216 -26.14 -7.95 -10.95
CA GLN A 216 -27.18 -7.44 -11.84
C GLN A 216 -27.44 -5.94 -11.62
N TYR A 217 -27.47 -5.48 -10.37
CA TYR A 217 -27.66 -4.06 -10.07
C TYR A 217 -26.52 -3.21 -10.65
N ILE A 218 -25.27 -3.64 -10.49
CA ILE A 218 -24.10 -2.91 -10.99
C ILE A 218 -24.08 -2.93 -12.52
N GLU A 219 -24.35 -4.06 -13.16
CA GLU A 219 -24.40 -4.17 -14.63
C GLU A 219 -25.47 -3.27 -15.26
N ILE A 220 -26.66 -3.19 -14.65
CA ILE A 220 -27.75 -2.34 -15.14
C ILE A 220 -27.40 -0.85 -15.00
N ASN A 221 -26.77 -0.45 -13.88
CA ASN A 221 -26.56 0.96 -13.56
C ASN A 221 -25.21 1.53 -14.01
N ASN A 222 -24.25 0.69 -14.45
CA ASN A 222 -22.96 1.14 -14.99
C ASN A 222 -23.00 1.60 -16.46
N ASN A 223 -24.09 1.35 -17.19
CA ASN A 223 -24.20 1.68 -18.62
C ASN A 223 -24.68 3.13 -18.88
N ILE A 224 -24.43 4.05 -17.95
CA ILE A 224 -24.86 5.46 -18.00
C ILE A 224 -23.64 6.37 -18.13
#